data_AF-A0A926L4J7-F1
#
_entry.id   AF-A0A926L4J7-F1
#
_cell.length_a   1.000
_cell.length_b   1.000
_cell.length_c   1.000
_cell.angle_alpha   90.00
_cell.angle_beta   90.00
_cell.angle_gamma   90.00
#
_symmetry.space_group_name_H-M   'P 1'
#
loop_
_entity.id
_entity.type
_entity.pdbx_description
1 polymer ?
#
loop_
_entity_poly.entity_id
_entity_poly.type
_entity_poly.pdbx_seq_one_letter_code
_entity_poly.pdbx_strand_id
1 'polypeptide(L)'
;MNAEPAESVRETHVPTPRGTVPALPGEVTLRYADGSLLRTPVVWPEITEEQVSQGGTGVEVTGIAWQTSLPVTATVWVRVSDAVQITSLAEESVRTRAGTPPPLPPTVTATYNDGSKDSRIAVDWDPVDPESYAQPGTFPVTGTVAGTDRQALATVTVTE
;
A
#
# COMPACT_ATOMS: atom_id res chain seq x y z
N MET A 1 24.61 4.22 14.27
CA MET A 1 23.78 3.06 13.86
C MET A 1 23.32 3.36 12.44
N ASN A 2 23.93 2.76 11.42
CA ASN A 2 23.52 2.96 10.04
C ASN A 2 22.33 2.02 9.80
N ALA A 3 21.10 2.56 9.84
CA ALA A 3 19.97 1.86 9.26
C ALA A 3 20.21 1.80 7.74
N GLU A 4 20.05 0.62 7.15
CA GLU A 4 20.10 0.46 5.70
C GLU A 4 19.07 1.41 5.07
N PRO A 5 19.36 2.06 3.93
CA PRO A 5 18.36 2.87 3.26
C PRO A 5 17.22 1.98 2.77
N ALA A 6 15.99 2.51 2.79
CA ALA A 6 14.88 1.84 2.13
C ALA A 6 15.20 1.66 0.64
N GLU A 7 14.88 0.49 0.09
CA GLU A 7 15.05 0.19 -1.34
C GLU A 7 13.91 0.81 -2.15
N SER A 8 12.70 0.79 -1.62
CA SER A 8 11.51 1.35 -2.25
C SER A 8 10.50 1.88 -1.22
N VAL A 9 9.61 2.76 -1.67
CA VAL A 9 8.49 3.28 -0.88
C VAL A 9 7.21 2.71 -1.45
N ARG A 10 6.31 2.24 -0.58
CA ARG A 10 5.00 1.77 -1.03
C ARG A 10 4.18 2.94 -1.58
N GLU A 11 3.78 2.81 -2.85
CA GLU A 11 2.93 3.80 -3.51
C GLU A 11 1.61 3.96 -2.75
N THR A 12 1.24 5.21 -2.51
CA THR A 12 0.03 5.54 -1.77
C THR A 12 -1.03 6.04 -2.73
N HIS A 13 -2.20 5.41 -2.74
CA HIS A 13 -3.34 5.85 -3.54
C HIS A 13 -4.50 6.19 -2.63
N VAL A 14 -5.05 7.39 -2.77
CA VAL A 14 -6.17 7.88 -1.97
C VAL A 14 -7.27 8.40 -2.88
N PRO A 15 -8.42 7.74 -2.97
CA PRO A 15 -9.54 8.28 -3.70
C PRO A 15 -10.26 9.36 -2.89
N THR A 16 -10.74 10.38 -3.58
CA THR A 16 -11.53 11.48 -3.01
C THR A 16 -12.64 11.89 -3.97
N PRO A 17 -13.84 12.27 -3.49
CA PRO A 17 -14.84 12.85 -4.36
C PRO A 17 -14.41 14.23 -4.88
N ARG A 18 -14.89 14.59 -6.07
CA ARG A 18 -14.59 15.88 -6.70
C ARG A 18 -14.93 17.05 -5.78
N GLY A 19 -13.98 17.95 -5.60
CA GLY A 19 -14.10 19.13 -4.73
C GLY A 19 -13.91 18.82 -3.25
N THR A 20 -13.51 17.60 -2.87
CA THR A 20 -13.22 17.24 -1.47
C THR A 20 -11.73 16.98 -1.30
N VAL A 21 -11.11 17.69 -0.37
CA VAL A 21 -9.71 17.48 -0.01
C VAL A 21 -9.59 16.17 0.76
N PRO A 22 -8.77 15.19 0.30
CA PRO A 22 -8.58 13.94 1.02
C PRO A 22 -7.68 14.11 2.23
N ALA A 23 -7.93 13.27 3.24
CA ALA A 23 -6.96 13.05 4.31
C ALA A 23 -5.91 12.04 3.84
N LEU A 24 -4.70 12.53 3.54
CA LEU A 24 -3.56 11.67 3.25
C LEU A 24 -3.04 10.99 4.54
N PRO A 25 -2.49 9.77 4.43
CA PRO A 25 -1.97 9.06 5.60
C PRO A 25 -0.75 9.76 6.18
N GLY A 26 -0.67 9.96 7.49
CA GLY A 26 0.51 10.55 8.13
C GLY A 26 1.73 9.62 8.18
N GLU A 27 1.63 8.39 7.69
CA GLU A 27 2.69 7.38 7.68
C GLU A 27 2.74 6.65 6.33
N VAL A 28 3.94 6.33 5.87
CA VAL A 28 4.16 5.45 4.71
C VAL A 28 4.98 4.24 5.09
N THR A 29 4.82 3.17 4.31
CA THR A 29 5.58 1.93 4.46
C THR A 29 6.79 1.96 3.53
N LEU A 30 7.98 1.94 4.12
CA LEU A 30 9.26 1.75 3.44
C LEU A 30 9.56 0.26 3.33
N ARG A 31 10.02 -0.17 2.16
CA ARG A 31 10.47 -1.54 1.89
C ARG A 31 11.99 -1.55 1.77
N TYR A 32 12.63 -2.42 2.53
CA TYR A 32 14.08 -2.58 2.56
C TYR A 32 14.50 -3.79 1.71
N ALA A 33 15.78 -3.84 1.36
CA ALA A 33 16.35 -4.93 0.55
C ALA A 33 16.25 -6.30 1.24
N ASP A 34 16.27 -6.32 2.58
CA ASP A 34 16.10 -7.52 3.41
C ASP A 34 14.64 -8.03 3.44
N GLY A 35 13.69 -7.30 2.85
CA GLY A 35 12.27 -7.62 2.88
C GLY A 35 11.49 -7.00 4.03
N SER A 36 12.17 -6.37 4.98
CA SER A 36 11.54 -5.71 6.11
C SER A 36 10.70 -4.52 5.63
N LEU A 37 9.61 -4.28 6.35
CA LEU A 37 8.74 -3.12 6.16
C LEU A 37 8.87 -2.21 7.38
N LEU A 38 9.20 -0.92 7.17
CA LEU A 38 9.18 0.07 8.24
C LEU A 38 8.15 1.15 7.95
N ARG A 39 7.29 1.43 8.94
CA ARG A 39 6.41 2.59 8.87
C ARG A 39 7.16 3.80 9.37
N THR A 40 7.14 4.86 8.57
CA THR A 40 7.77 6.12 8.93
C THR A 40 6.77 7.26 8.75
N PRO A 41 6.77 8.27 9.63
CA PRO A 41 5.94 9.44 9.44
C PRO A 41 6.32 10.17 8.15
N VAL A 42 5.29 10.56 7.40
CA VAL A 42 5.39 11.37 6.19
C VAL A 42 4.60 12.66 6.39
N VAL A 43 5.17 13.77 5.91
CA VAL A 43 4.49 15.05 5.86
C VAL A 43 4.16 15.34 4.40
N TRP A 44 2.88 15.48 4.10
CA TRP A 44 2.41 15.81 2.76
C TRP A 44 2.22 17.32 2.59
N PRO A 45 2.41 17.83 1.37
CA PRO A 45 1.97 19.18 1.06
C PRO A 45 0.45 19.31 1.19
N GLU A 46 -0.02 20.52 1.48
CA GLU A 46 -1.45 20.82 1.52
C GLU A 46 -2.05 20.65 0.12
N ILE A 47 -3.10 19.83 0.01
CA ILE A 47 -3.87 19.67 -1.23
C ILE A 47 -4.95 20.74 -1.25
N THR A 48 -5.02 21.49 -2.35
CA THR A 48 -6.05 22.52 -2.53
C THR A 48 -7.31 21.94 -3.19
N GLU A 49 -8.45 22.57 -2.93
CA GLU A 49 -9.72 22.21 -3.59
C GLU A 49 -9.61 22.30 -5.12
N GLU A 50 -8.82 23.23 -5.65
CA GLU A 50 -8.61 23.39 -7.09
C GLU A 50 -7.98 22.13 -7.72
N GLN A 51 -7.00 21.53 -7.04
CA GLN A 51 -6.36 20.29 -7.48
C GLN A 51 -7.37 19.13 -7.55
N VAL A 52 -8.28 19.05 -6.57
CA VAL A 52 -9.33 18.02 -6.52
C VAL A 52 -10.64 18.43 -7.21
N SER A 53 -10.66 19.58 -7.88
CA SER A 53 -11.83 20.06 -8.63
C SER A 53 -11.87 19.47 -10.04
N GLN A 54 -10.71 19.15 -10.61
CA GLN A 54 -10.60 18.43 -11.89
C GLN A 54 -10.84 16.94 -11.67
N GLY A 55 -12.10 16.52 -11.79
CA GLY A 55 -12.49 15.12 -11.70
C GLY A 55 -12.00 14.28 -12.88
N GLY A 56 -11.67 13.00 -12.62
CA GLY A 56 -11.18 12.06 -13.63
C GLY A 56 -9.66 12.05 -13.81
N THR A 57 -8.92 12.84 -13.02
CA THR A 57 -7.45 12.89 -13.04
C THR A 57 -6.89 12.45 -11.68
N GLY A 58 -5.76 11.73 -11.71
CA GLY A 58 -4.96 11.49 -10.52
C GLY A 58 -4.05 12.68 -10.25
N VAL A 59 -4.10 13.25 -9.05
CA VAL A 59 -3.17 14.30 -8.61
C VAL A 59 -2.04 13.64 -7.83
N GLU A 60 -0.83 13.70 -8.35
CA GLU A 60 0.34 13.20 -7.65
C GLU A 60 0.91 14.28 -6.73
N VAL A 61 1.11 13.92 -5.47
CA VAL A 61 1.73 14.77 -4.46
C VAL A 61 2.95 14.09 -3.89
N THR A 62 4.03 14.84 -3.74
CA THR A 62 5.28 14.33 -3.17
C THR A 62 5.39 14.78 -1.72
N GLY A 63 5.35 13.81 -0.80
CA GLY A 63 5.56 13.99 0.62
C GLY A 63 7.03 13.86 1.01
N ILE A 64 7.33 14.29 2.23
CA ILE A 64 8.65 14.25 2.85
C ILE A 64 8.59 13.24 4.01
N ALA A 65 9.40 12.19 3.94
CA ALA A 65 9.54 11.21 5.02
C ALA A 65 10.87 11.40 5.75
N TRP A 66 10.85 11.24 7.08
CA TRP A 66 12.02 11.54 7.92
C TRP A 66 13.15 10.51 7.78
N GLN A 67 12.84 9.26 7.45
CA GLN A 67 13.81 8.16 7.43
C GLN A 67 14.32 7.77 6.05
N THR A 68 13.85 8.42 4.98
CA THR A 68 14.28 8.09 3.62
C THR A 68 14.55 9.34 2.81
N SER A 69 15.55 9.26 1.95
CA SER A 69 15.81 10.26 0.91
C SER A 69 15.04 9.96 -0.37
N LEU A 70 14.30 8.84 -0.42
CA LEU A 70 13.45 8.51 -1.57
C LEU A 70 12.25 9.46 -1.63
N PRO A 71 11.87 9.91 -2.84
CA PRO A 71 10.64 10.69 -3.00
C PRO A 71 9.45 9.81 -2.62
N VAL A 72 8.66 10.28 -1.66
CA VAL A 72 7.44 9.60 -1.24
C VAL A 72 6.28 10.20 -2.02
N THR A 73 5.70 9.46 -2.97
CA THR A 73 4.59 9.95 -3.79
C THR A 73 3.26 9.34 -3.35
N ALA A 74 2.22 10.18 -3.30
CA ALA A 74 0.84 9.74 -3.17
C ALA A 74 0.05 10.23 -4.39
N THR A 75 -0.76 9.34 -4.97
CA THR A 75 -1.71 9.69 -6.02
C THR A 75 -3.09 9.84 -5.42
N VAL A 76 -3.64 11.04 -5.52
CA VAL A 76 -5.02 11.35 -5.14
C VAL A 76 -5.92 11.14 -6.35
N TRP A 77 -6.86 10.21 -6.26
CA TRP A 77 -7.78 9.91 -7.34
C TRP A 77 -9.08 10.69 -7.17
N VAL A 78 -9.33 11.67 -8.03
CA VAL A 78 -10.52 12.53 -7.95
C VAL A 78 -11.70 11.85 -8.65
N ARG A 79 -12.59 11.25 -7.87
CA ARG A 79 -13.78 10.56 -8.34
C ARG A 79 -14.88 11.55 -8.72
N VAL A 80 -15.43 11.35 -9.92
CA VAL A 80 -16.63 12.07 -10.37
C VAL A 80 -17.91 11.43 -9.78
N SER A 81 -17.86 10.14 -9.49
CA SER A 81 -18.99 9.34 -9.01
C SER A 81 -18.61 8.58 -7.73
N ASP A 82 -19.51 8.56 -6.74
CA ASP A 82 -19.33 7.78 -5.51
C ASP A 82 -19.61 6.28 -5.69
N ALA A 83 -20.46 5.93 -6.65
CA ALA A 83 -20.82 4.54 -6.95
C ALA A 83 -19.69 3.83 -7.73
N VAL A 84 -18.63 3.47 -7.02
CA VAL A 84 -17.53 2.69 -7.58
C VAL A 84 -17.47 1.30 -6.98
N GLN A 85 -16.97 0.35 -7.76
CA GLN A 85 -16.78 -1.03 -7.36
C GLN A 85 -15.33 -1.44 -7.58
N ILE A 86 -14.79 -2.21 -6.64
CA ILE A 86 -13.45 -2.78 -6.77
C ILE A 86 -13.47 -3.79 -7.93
N THR A 87 -12.64 -3.55 -8.95
CA THR A 87 -12.50 -4.42 -10.11
C THR A 87 -11.34 -5.39 -9.97
N SER A 88 -10.26 -4.95 -9.32
CA SER A 88 -9.06 -5.75 -9.10
C SER A 88 -8.34 -5.35 -7.81
N LEU A 89 -7.58 -6.27 -7.24
CA LEU A 89 -6.68 -6.04 -6.10
C LEU A 89 -5.25 -6.26 -6.58
N ALA A 90 -4.33 -5.38 -6.17
CA ALA A 90 -2.92 -5.54 -6.45
C ALA A 90 -2.36 -6.67 -5.59
N GLU A 91 -1.51 -7.49 -6.22
CA GLU A 91 -0.80 -8.56 -5.52
C GLU A 91 0.33 -7.95 -4.69
N GLU A 92 0.36 -8.26 -3.39
CA GLU A 92 1.43 -7.81 -2.52
C GLU A 92 2.62 -8.78 -2.62
N SER A 93 3.83 -8.27 -2.45
CA SER A 93 5.04 -9.11 -2.48
C SER A 93 5.88 -8.83 -1.25
N VAL A 94 5.94 -9.78 -0.34
CA VAL A 94 6.69 -9.66 0.92
C VAL A 94 7.85 -10.64 0.95
N ARG A 95 8.89 -10.26 1.68
CA ARG A 95 10.05 -11.10 1.90
C ARG A 95 10.24 -11.29 3.40
N THR A 96 10.61 -12.49 3.79
CA THR A 96 10.89 -12.84 5.18
C THR A 96 12.04 -13.81 5.26
N ARG A 97 12.64 -13.95 6.44
CA ARG A 97 13.67 -14.96 6.70
C ARG A 97 13.05 -16.27 7.16
N ALA A 98 13.73 -17.37 6.90
CA ALA A 98 13.36 -18.68 7.40
C ALA A 98 13.18 -18.64 8.93
N GLY A 99 12.05 -19.18 9.41
CA GLY A 99 11.64 -19.17 10.81
C GLY A 99 11.09 -17.83 11.33
N THR A 100 11.01 -16.79 10.49
CA THR A 100 10.42 -15.49 10.85
C THR A 100 9.07 -15.30 10.16
N PRO A 101 8.00 -14.95 10.90
CA PRO A 101 6.69 -14.72 10.31
C PRO A 101 6.75 -13.57 9.29
N PRO A 102 6.14 -13.74 8.10
CA PRO A 102 6.20 -12.73 7.06
C PRO A 102 5.50 -11.44 7.49
N PRO A 103 6.12 -10.27 7.27
CA PRO A 103 5.52 -8.98 7.60
C PRO A 103 4.46 -8.62 6.55
N LEU A 104 3.31 -9.29 6.60
CA LEU A 104 2.20 -9.02 5.69
C LEU A 104 1.59 -7.64 5.99
N PRO A 105 1.40 -6.78 4.98
CA PRO A 105 0.85 -5.45 5.18
C PRO A 105 -0.66 -5.54 5.48
N PRO A 106 -1.19 -4.87 6.52
CA PRO A 106 -2.62 -4.95 6.85
C PRO A 106 -3.52 -4.20 5.87
N THR A 107 -2.95 -3.59 4.83
CA THR A 107 -3.70 -2.94 3.75
C THR A 107 -3.17 -3.39 2.40
N VAL A 108 -3.99 -3.33 1.35
CA VAL A 108 -3.66 -3.62 -0.06
C VAL A 108 -4.10 -2.49 -0.97
N THR A 109 -3.60 -2.50 -2.21
CA THR A 109 -4.06 -1.56 -3.25
C THR A 109 -5.21 -2.15 -4.05
N ALA A 110 -6.41 -1.59 -3.90
CA ALA A 110 -7.53 -1.89 -4.78
C ALA A 110 -7.58 -0.94 -5.98
N THR A 111 -7.99 -1.48 -7.12
CA THR A 111 -8.34 -0.72 -8.32
C THR A 111 -9.85 -0.77 -8.53
N TYR A 112 -10.44 0.38 -8.84
CA TYR A 112 -11.87 0.56 -9.03
C TYR A 112 -12.24 0.64 -10.51
N ASN A 113 -13.53 0.50 -10.82
CA ASN A 113 -14.06 0.55 -12.18
C ASN A 113 -13.90 1.90 -12.88
N ASP A 114 -13.75 3.00 -12.13
CA ASP A 114 -13.48 4.33 -12.70
C ASP A 114 -11.99 4.56 -13.00
N GLY A 115 -11.12 3.59 -12.67
CA GLY A 115 -9.67 3.70 -12.79
C GLY A 115 -8.98 4.19 -11.51
N SER A 116 -9.73 4.74 -10.54
CA SER A 116 -9.19 5.12 -9.25
C SER A 116 -8.55 3.94 -8.51
N LYS A 117 -7.58 4.22 -7.65
CA LYS A 117 -6.96 3.23 -6.76
C LYS A 117 -7.05 3.67 -5.30
N ASP A 118 -7.07 2.71 -4.38
CA ASP A 118 -6.99 2.96 -2.93
C ASP A 118 -6.03 1.95 -2.29
N SER A 119 -4.96 2.43 -1.66
CA SER A 119 -3.95 1.59 -1.00
C SER A 119 -4.19 1.37 0.50
N ARG A 120 -5.31 1.88 1.01
CA ARG A 120 -5.71 1.83 2.42
C ARG A 120 -6.73 0.73 2.70
N ILE A 121 -6.93 -0.16 1.74
CA ILE A 121 -7.94 -1.20 1.78
C ILE A 121 -7.49 -2.26 2.77
N ALA A 122 -8.17 -2.33 3.91
CA ALA A 122 -7.82 -3.25 4.99
C ALA A 122 -8.01 -4.71 4.55
N VAL A 123 -6.97 -5.51 4.75
CA VAL A 123 -6.94 -6.93 4.43
C VAL A 123 -6.67 -7.73 5.71
N ASP A 124 -7.44 -8.78 5.90
CA ASP A 124 -7.22 -9.79 6.91
C ASP A 124 -6.57 -11.00 6.23
N TRP A 125 -5.26 -11.17 6.42
CA TRP A 125 -4.52 -12.27 5.80
C TRP A 125 -4.80 -13.58 6.52
N ASP A 126 -4.93 -14.66 5.75
CA ASP A 126 -5.01 -16.01 6.32
C ASP A 126 -3.78 -16.31 7.18
N PRO A 127 -3.96 -17.03 8.30
CA PRO A 127 -2.84 -17.40 9.16
C PRO A 127 -1.85 -18.26 8.38
N VAL A 128 -0.59 -17.82 8.36
CA VAL A 128 0.49 -18.54 7.69
C VAL A 128 1.12 -19.53 8.66
N ASP A 129 1.08 -20.82 8.32
CA ASP A 129 1.74 -21.87 9.09
C ASP A 129 3.26 -21.63 9.20
N PRO A 130 3.85 -21.79 10.40
CA PRO A 130 5.29 -21.69 10.60
C PRO A 130 6.13 -22.61 9.72
N GLU A 131 5.57 -23.78 9.37
CA GLU A 131 6.23 -24.73 8.47
C GLU A 131 6.39 -24.17 7.05
N SER A 132 5.48 -23.31 6.60
CA SER A 132 5.52 -22.68 5.27
C SER A 132 6.66 -21.69 5.11
N TYR A 133 7.10 -21.05 6.21
CA TYR A 133 8.26 -20.17 6.24
C TYR A 133 9.44 -20.74 7.04
N ALA A 134 9.44 -22.03 7.36
CA ALA A 134 10.57 -22.69 8.02
C ALA A 134 11.75 -22.92 7.07
N GLN A 135 11.49 -23.01 5.76
CA GLN A 135 12.49 -23.23 4.72
C GLN A 135 12.43 -22.12 3.67
N PRO A 136 13.56 -21.79 3.03
CA PRO A 136 13.59 -20.87 1.91
C PRO A 136 12.69 -21.38 0.77
N GLY A 137 11.92 -20.47 0.17
CA GLY A 137 10.91 -20.80 -0.83
C GLY A 137 9.98 -19.63 -1.10
N THR A 138 9.02 -19.82 -2.01
CA THR A 138 8.00 -18.81 -2.28
C THR A 138 6.64 -19.46 -2.20
N PHE A 139 5.71 -18.85 -1.46
CA PHE A 139 4.33 -19.33 -1.34
C PHE A 139 3.33 -18.17 -1.41
N PRO A 140 2.16 -18.40 -2.02
CA PRO A 140 1.07 -17.43 -1.99
C PRO A 140 0.32 -17.50 -0.66
N VAL A 141 -0.12 -16.34 -0.17
CA VAL A 141 -1.01 -16.15 0.97
C VAL A 141 -2.23 -15.41 0.48
N THR A 142 -3.40 -15.93 0.80
CA THR A 142 -4.67 -15.26 0.54
C THR A 142 -5.05 -14.38 1.71
N GLY A 143 -5.78 -13.31 1.41
CA GLY A 143 -6.35 -12.44 2.43
C GLY A 143 -7.77 -12.04 2.07
N THR A 144 -8.60 -11.87 3.09
CA THR A 144 -9.97 -11.39 2.95
C THR A 144 -10.00 -9.89 3.16
N VAL A 145 -10.51 -9.15 2.19
CA VAL A 145 -10.62 -7.70 2.30
C VAL A 145 -11.96 -7.33 2.92
N ALA A 146 -11.94 -6.61 4.03
CA ALA A 146 -13.17 -6.21 4.71
C ALA A 146 -13.98 -5.23 3.84
N GLY A 147 -15.26 -5.53 3.62
CA GLY A 147 -16.17 -4.67 2.84
C GLY A 147 -16.19 -4.95 1.34
N THR A 148 -15.58 -6.03 0.86
CA THR A 148 -15.67 -6.48 -0.54
C THR A 148 -15.67 -8.00 -0.62
N ASP A 149 -16.27 -8.56 -1.67
CA ASP A 149 -16.26 -10.00 -1.97
C ASP A 149 -14.95 -10.47 -2.67
N ARG A 150 -13.92 -9.63 -2.66
CA ARG A 150 -12.64 -9.89 -3.34
C ARG A 150 -11.58 -10.36 -2.35
N GLN A 151 -10.80 -11.35 -2.77
CA GLN A 151 -9.66 -11.86 -2.03
C GLN A 151 -8.37 -11.18 -2.51
N ALA A 152 -7.57 -10.72 -1.56
CA ALA A 152 -6.21 -10.26 -1.81
C ALA A 152 -5.26 -11.46 -1.92
N LEU A 153 -4.19 -11.29 -2.69
CA LEU A 153 -3.12 -12.26 -2.82
C LEU A 153 -1.80 -11.59 -2.45
N ALA A 154 -1.02 -12.22 -1.57
CA ALA A 154 0.34 -11.84 -1.25
C ALA A 154 1.28 -12.98 -1.61
N THR A 155 2.34 -12.69 -2.33
CA THR A 155 3.43 -13.63 -2.55
C THR A 155 4.48 -13.42 -1.47
N VAL A 156 4.68 -14.43 -0.62
CA VAL A 156 5.73 -14.45 0.40
C VAL A 156 6.95 -15.17 -0.15
N THR A 157 8.10 -14.50 -0.16
CA THR A 157 9.39 -15.11 -0.47
C THR A 157 10.21 -15.25 0.81
N VAL A 158 10.51 -16.48 1.17
CA VAL A 158 11.34 -16.86 2.31
C VAL A 158 12.77 -17.00 1.84
N THR A 159 13.67 -16.23 2.45
CA THR A 159 15.12 -16.32 2.26
C THR A 159 15.75 -17.10 3.41
N GLU A 160 16.92 -17.69 3.18
CA GLU A 160 17.72 -18.31 4.25
C GLU A 160 18.14 -17.32 5.34
#